data_AF-A0A1Y1JU79-F1
#
_entry.id   AF-A0A1Y1JU79-F1
#
_cell.length_a   1.000
_cell.length_b   1.000
_cell.length_c   1.000
_cell.angle_alpha   90.00
_cell.angle_beta   90.00
_cell.angle_gamma   90.00
#
_symmetry.space_group_name_H-M   'P 1'
#
loop_
_entity.id
_entity.type
_entity.pdbx_description
1 polymer ?
#
loop_
_entity_poly.entity_id
_entity_poly.type
_entity_poly.pdbx_seq_one_letter_code
_entity_poly.pdbx_strand_id
1 'polypeptide(L)'
;MMENIYESISSFPLCQSTIDSYENSLDQQDKIKCNTVIQKYFTNENSDKNNICPIALKYLDYINRYVNNLPKEAACYYLYYWIYEKIKSYNKTCEIKNVYDDIIKLHKADNNTGYMCTTYINNTILYDQIDKVKYMYEIYKCLDIRELENKKNVDTIFCQALVDKINQYNQKNRNVEIEFREQEIIQTCKNNIGSAIAIPILISLIISLLLYIAYKVNNYIKKKKIRWKNLNNSALRHVIIYTIYNIIYSDFVNSIFIM
;
A
#
# COMPACT_ATOMS: atom_id res chain seq x y z
N MET A 1 -0.87 0.62 0.48
CA MET A 1 0.58 0.42 0.75
C MET A 1 1.42 0.59 -0.51
N MET A 2 1.10 -0.10 -1.62
CA MET A 2 1.73 0.18 -2.93
C MET A 2 1.35 1.56 -3.50
N GLU A 3 0.14 2.05 -3.25
CA GLU A 3 -0.25 3.41 -3.64
C GLU A 3 0.71 4.45 -3.02
N ASN A 4 1.09 4.25 -1.75
CA ASN A 4 1.98 5.14 -1.02
C ASN A 4 3.42 5.16 -1.57
N ILE A 5 3.94 4.05 -2.11
CA ILE A 5 5.30 4.07 -2.69
C ILE A 5 5.32 4.87 -3.98
N TYR A 6 4.27 4.80 -4.79
CA TYR A 6 4.18 5.56 -6.05
C TYR A 6 4.02 7.06 -5.79
N GLU A 7 3.24 7.44 -4.79
CA GLU A 7 3.15 8.83 -4.32
C GLU A 7 4.50 9.35 -3.78
N SER A 8 5.34 8.46 -3.26
CA SER A 8 6.64 8.79 -2.71
C SER A 8 7.76 8.98 -3.74
N ILE A 9 7.55 8.57 -5.00
CA ILE A 9 8.60 8.59 -6.04
C ILE A 9 9.15 9.99 -6.28
N SER A 10 8.33 11.03 -6.17
CA SER A 10 8.76 12.43 -6.30
C SER A 10 9.80 12.84 -5.26
N SER A 11 9.84 12.17 -4.11
CA SER A 11 10.83 12.43 -3.04
C SER A 11 12.11 11.62 -3.20
N PHE A 12 12.15 10.63 -4.10
CA PHE A 12 13.30 9.74 -4.27
C PHE A 12 14.59 10.45 -4.70
N PRO A 13 14.61 11.50 -5.55
CA PRO A 13 15.85 12.21 -5.86
C PRO A 13 16.51 12.85 -4.64
N LEU A 14 15.71 13.41 -3.73
CA LEU A 14 16.22 13.97 -2.47
C LEU A 14 16.76 12.88 -1.54
N CYS A 15 16.08 11.73 -1.51
CA CYS A 15 16.55 10.56 -0.78
C CYS A 15 17.88 10.06 -1.36
N GLN A 16 17.97 9.99 -2.70
CA GLN A 16 19.17 9.58 -3.43
C GLN A 16 20.35 10.48 -3.11
N SER A 17 20.19 11.80 -3.27
CA SER A 17 21.29 12.74 -3.02
C SER A 17 21.79 12.68 -1.58
N THR A 18 20.88 12.43 -0.63
CA THR A 18 21.23 12.24 0.78
C THR A 18 22.05 10.96 0.97
N ILE A 19 21.63 9.82 0.42
CA ILE A 19 22.39 8.57 0.47
C ILE A 19 23.76 8.71 -0.21
N ASP A 20 23.80 9.29 -1.41
CA ASP A 20 25.02 9.46 -2.20
C ASP A 20 26.05 10.34 -1.46
N SER A 21 25.60 11.29 -0.64
CA SER A 21 26.48 12.11 0.21
C SER A 21 27.26 11.29 1.27
N TYR A 22 26.76 10.10 1.62
CA TYR A 22 27.39 9.21 2.58
C TYR A 22 28.35 8.19 1.95
N GLU A 23 28.32 7.98 0.62
CA GLU A 23 29.22 7.04 -0.05
C GLU A 23 30.71 7.37 0.20
N ASN A 24 31.04 8.66 0.33
CA ASN A 24 32.42 9.13 0.53
C ASN A 24 32.80 9.45 1.99
N SER A 25 31.87 9.36 2.94
CA SER A 25 32.06 9.85 4.33
C SER A 25 31.95 8.74 5.38
N LEU A 26 32.25 7.50 5.02
CA LEU A 26 32.15 6.37 5.94
C LEU A 26 33.30 6.36 6.96
N ASP A 27 32.93 6.37 8.24
CA ASP A 27 33.89 6.16 9.32
C ASP A 27 34.07 4.67 9.61
N GLN A 28 35.14 4.36 10.34
CA GLN A 28 35.49 2.99 10.67
C GLN A 28 34.56 2.39 11.74
N GLN A 29 33.89 3.23 12.53
CA GLN A 29 33.00 2.79 13.60
C GLN A 29 31.72 2.16 13.03
N ASP A 30 31.16 2.76 11.98
CA ASP A 30 29.96 2.22 11.32
C ASP A 30 30.25 0.90 10.62
N LYS A 31 31.44 0.74 10.05
CA LYS A 31 31.89 -0.55 9.50
C LYS A 31 31.91 -1.64 10.57
N ILE A 32 32.46 -1.32 11.75
CA ILE A 32 32.54 -2.25 12.88
C ILE A 32 31.14 -2.67 13.34
N LYS A 33 30.21 -1.71 13.46
CA LYS A 33 28.81 -2.00 13.82
C LYS A 33 28.15 -2.95 12.83
N CYS A 34 28.43 -2.75 11.55
CA CYS A 34 27.88 -3.55 10.46
C CYS A 34 28.54 -4.93 10.27
N ASN A 35 29.59 -5.28 11.02
CA ASN A 35 30.30 -6.54 10.83
C ASN A 35 29.39 -7.77 10.88
N THR A 36 28.38 -7.78 11.76
CA THR A 36 27.43 -8.90 11.89
C THR A 36 26.58 -9.08 10.63
N VAL A 37 26.03 -7.99 10.10
CA VAL A 37 25.25 -7.98 8.84
C VAL A 37 26.15 -8.33 7.66
N ILE A 38 27.36 -7.76 7.62
CA ILE A 38 28.32 -7.99 6.55
C ILE A 38 28.74 -9.45 6.46
N GLN A 39 29.10 -10.07 7.59
CA GLN A 39 29.47 -11.48 7.61
C GLN A 39 28.30 -12.38 7.21
N LYS A 40 27.08 -12.02 7.61
CA LYS A 40 25.89 -12.83 7.32
C LYS A 40 25.51 -12.81 5.85
N TYR A 41 25.60 -11.67 5.17
CA TYR A 41 25.03 -11.50 3.82
C TYR A 41 26.07 -11.21 2.72
N PHE A 42 27.25 -10.70 3.06
CA PHE A 42 28.27 -10.20 2.12
C PHE A 42 29.61 -10.96 2.22
N THR A 43 29.58 -12.21 2.67
CA THR A 43 30.76 -12.98 3.15
C THR A 43 31.89 -13.21 2.14
N ASN A 44 31.69 -13.00 0.83
CA ASN A 44 32.63 -13.43 -0.21
C ASN A 44 32.86 -12.45 -1.37
N GLU A 45 32.36 -11.22 -1.32
CA GLU A 45 32.32 -10.39 -2.54
C GLU A 45 32.61 -8.90 -2.28
N ASN A 46 33.37 -8.30 -3.22
CA ASN A 46 33.73 -6.88 -3.40
C ASN A 46 33.60 -5.94 -2.19
N SER A 47 34.68 -5.24 -1.87
CA SER A 47 34.77 -4.20 -0.82
C SER A 47 33.60 -3.21 -0.81
N ASP A 48 33.01 -2.93 -1.97
CA ASP A 48 31.93 -1.98 -2.14
C ASP A 48 30.62 -2.45 -1.47
N LYS A 49 30.41 -3.77 -1.34
CA LYS A 49 29.22 -4.33 -0.66
C LYS A 49 29.25 -4.12 0.84
N ASN A 50 30.46 -4.07 1.40
CA ASN A 50 30.66 -3.82 2.82
C ASN A 50 30.22 -2.41 3.22
N ASN A 51 30.01 -1.51 2.24
CA ASN A 51 29.53 -0.16 2.47
C ASN A 51 28.00 -0.05 2.51
N ILE A 52 27.25 -1.08 2.08
CA ILE A 52 25.77 -1.02 2.03
C ILE A 52 25.18 -0.77 3.43
N CYS A 53 25.58 -1.58 4.40
CA CYS A 53 25.11 -1.46 5.78
C CYS A 53 25.50 -0.12 6.44
N PRO A 54 26.77 0.34 6.44
CA PRO A 54 27.11 1.57 7.12
C PRO A 54 26.49 2.82 6.47
N ILE A 55 26.35 2.85 5.14
CA ILE A 55 25.60 3.92 4.45
C ILE A 55 24.14 3.93 4.91
N ALA A 56 23.49 2.75 4.95
CA ALA A 56 22.11 2.63 5.39
C ALA A 56 21.91 3.10 6.84
N LEU A 57 22.85 2.79 7.75
CA LEU A 57 22.81 3.27 9.13
C LEU A 57 22.90 4.79 9.22
N LYS A 58 23.86 5.42 8.52
CA LYS A 58 23.97 6.90 8.48
C LYS A 58 22.72 7.56 7.94
N TYR A 59 22.13 6.96 6.90
CA TYR A 59 20.91 7.47 6.32
C TYR A 59 19.71 7.37 7.29
N LEU A 60 19.60 6.27 8.02
CA LEU A 60 18.58 6.11 9.07
C LEU A 60 18.77 7.12 10.21
N ASP A 61 20.01 7.33 10.66
CA ASP A 61 20.36 8.36 11.63
C ASP A 61 19.91 9.75 11.16
N TYR A 62 20.17 10.05 9.89
CA TYR A 62 19.77 11.32 9.28
C TYR A 62 18.25 11.50 9.24
N ILE A 63 17.50 10.53 8.72
CA ILE A 63 16.03 10.62 8.66
C ILE A 63 15.41 10.79 10.05
N ASN A 64 16.01 10.13 11.05
CA ASN A 64 15.54 10.16 12.42
C ASN A 64 15.80 11.52 13.09
N ARG A 65 16.95 12.15 12.82
CA ARG A 65 17.32 13.47 13.37
C ARG A 65 16.65 14.63 12.64
N TYR A 66 16.52 14.56 11.32
CA TYR A 66 16.08 15.67 10.47
C TYR A 66 14.66 15.46 9.92
N VAL A 67 13.71 15.29 10.84
CA VAL A 67 12.30 14.93 10.57
C VAL A 67 11.62 15.85 9.55
N ASN A 68 12.02 17.12 9.46
CA ASN A 68 11.34 18.12 8.63
C ASN A 68 11.83 18.17 7.18
N ASN A 69 12.96 17.51 6.86
CA ASN A 69 13.62 17.68 5.56
C ASN A 69 13.17 16.62 4.54
N LEU A 70 12.68 15.47 4.99
CA LEU A 70 12.33 14.34 4.14
C LEU A 70 11.05 13.67 4.62
N PRO A 71 10.07 13.44 3.72
CA PRO A 71 8.91 12.62 4.05
C PRO A 71 9.39 11.24 4.47
N LYS A 72 9.20 10.92 5.74
CA LYS A 72 9.86 9.78 6.36
C LYS A 72 9.48 8.44 5.74
N GLU A 73 8.23 8.30 5.32
CA GLU A 73 7.75 7.12 4.61
C GLU A 73 8.47 6.95 3.27
N ALA A 74 8.57 8.03 2.49
CA ALA A 74 9.32 8.04 1.24
C ALA A 74 10.80 7.69 1.44
N ALA A 75 11.41 8.21 2.50
CA ALA A 75 12.79 7.92 2.85
C ALA A 75 13.01 6.43 3.20
N CYS A 76 12.09 5.83 3.95
CA CYS A 76 12.11 4.40 4.24
C CYS A 76 11.90 3.53 2.97
N TYR A 77 10.99 3.93 2.08
CA TYR A 77 10.77 3.25 0.79
C TYR A 77 12.01 3.34 -0.09
N TYR A 78 12.63 4.51 -0.16
CA TYR A 78 13.84 4.71 -0.93
C TYR A 78 15.00 3.88 -0.39
N LEU A 79 15.19 3.81 0.94
CA LEU A 79 16.23 2.97 1.53
C LEU A 79 16.08 1.51 1.12
N TYR A 80 14.85 0.97 1.17
CA TYR A 80 14.61 -0.40 0.74
C TYR A 80 14.92 -0.58 -0.75
N TYR A 81 14.44 0.33 -1.60
CA TYR A 81 14.75 0.36 -3.04
C TYR A 81 16.25 0.42 -3.32
N TRP A 82 16.99 1.26 -2.60
CA TRP A 82 18.43 1.41 -2.77
C TRP A 82 19.19 0.13 -2.37
N ILE A 83 18.84 -0.49 -1.23
CA ILE A 83 19.40 -1.79 -0.83
C ILE A 83 19.08 -2.85 -1.89
N TYR A 84 17.84 -2.86 -2.42
CA TYR A 84 17.45 -3.77 -3.48
C TYR A 84 18.33 -3.62 -4.72
N GLU A 85 18.51 -2.40 -5.23
CA GLU A 85 19.34 -2.16 -6.43
C GLU A 85 20.81 -2.55 -6.20
N LYS A 86 21.36 -2.25 -5.02
CA LYS A 86 22.74 -2.63 -4.69
C LYS A 86 22.89 -4.15 -4.61
N ILE A 87 21.88 -4.90 -4.13
CA ILE A 87 21.98 -6.35 -3.92
C ILE A 87 21.50 -7.19 -5.12
N LYS A 88 20.53 -6.69 -5.92
CA LYS A 88 19.94 -7.40 -7.07
C LYS A 88 21.01 -7.87 -8.06
N SER A 89 22.05 -7.05 -8.26
CA SER A 89 23.19 -7.36 -9.12
C SER A 89 23.92 -8.67 -8.76
N TYR A 90 23.63 -9.26 -7.59
CA TYR A 90 24.29 -10.44 -7.05
C TYR A 90 23.38 -11.68 -6.95
N ASN A 91 22.19 -11.66 -7.56
CA ASN A 91 21.24 -12.78 -7.58
C ASN A 91 20.78 -13.28 -6.19
N LYS A 92 20.93 -12.45 -5.15
CA LYS A 92 20.49 -12.72 -3.77
C LYS A 92 19.17 -12.03 -3.43
N THR A 93 18.24 -11.99 -4.39
CA THR A 93 17.01 -11.23 -4.24
C THR A 93 16.21 -11.68 -3.01
N CYS A 94 16.13 -12.98 -2.73
CA CYS A 94 15.43 -13.52 -1.56
C CYS A 94 15.99 -13.03 -0.20
N GLU A 95 17.22 -12.55 -0.13
CA GLU A 95 17.86 -12.09 1.12
C GLU A 95 17.63 -10.60 1.40
N ILE A 96 17.13 -9.82 0.44
CA ILE A 96 17.05 -8.36 0.53
C ILE A 96 16.21 -7.92 1.73
N LYS A 97 15.06 -8.57 1.94
CA LYS A 97 14.22 -8.32 3.12
C LYS A 97 14.98 -8.58 4.42
N ASN A 98 15.74 -9.67 4.50
CA ASN A 98 16.46 -10.04 5.71
C ASN A 98 17.62 -9.07 5.98
N VAL A 99 18.32 -8.63 4.93
CA VAL A 99 19.35 -7.59 5.02
C VAL A 99 18.76 -6.29 5.56
N TYR A 100 17.63 -5.84 4.98
CA TYR A 100 16.92 -4.66 5.44
C TYR A 100 16.52 -4.77 6.90
N ASP A 101 15.85 -5.87 7.28
CA ASP A 101 15.36 -6.11 8.64
C ASP A 101 16.51 -6.10 9.66
N ASP A 102 17.65 -6.72 9.32
CA ASP A 102 18.83 -6.76 10.20
C ASP A 102 19.49 -5.38 10.34
N ILE A 103 19.55 -4.57 9.27
CA ILE A 103 20.03 -3.18 9.34
C ILE A 103 19.12 -2.33 10.24
N ILE A 104 17.79 -2.43 10.05
CA ILE A 104 16.83 -1.71 10.87
C ILE A 104 16.94 -2.13 12.34
N LYS A 105 17.13 -3.43 12.60
CA LYS A 105 17.33 -3.96 13.96
C LYS A 105 18.61 -3.43 14.59
N LEU A 106 19.70 -3.36 13.81
CA LEU A 106 20.98 -2.82 14.27
C LEU A 106 20.86 -1.35 14.66
N HIS A 107 20.25 -0.52 13.79
CA HIS A 107 20.01 0.90 14.10
C HIS A 107 19.19 1.10 15.39
N LYS A 108 18.16 0.27 15.64
CA LYS A 108 17.33 0.34 16.85
C LYS A 108 18.08 0.01 18.13
N ALA A 109 19.07 -0.88 18.07
CA ALA A 109 19.86 -1.23 19.25
C ALA A 109 20.70 -0.04 19.72
N ASP A 110 21.15 0.80 18.79
CA ASP A 110 22.01 1.95 19.06
C ASP A 110 21.21 3.21 19.45
N ASN A 111 20.08 3.45 18.80
CA ASN A 111 19.29 4.66 18.99
C ASN A 111 17.92 4.29 19.57
N ASN A 112 17.70 4.66 20.84
CA ASN A 112 16.44 4.48 21.59
C ASN A 112 15.27 5.33 21.03
N THR A 113 15.25 5.59 19.73
CA THR A 113 14.40 6.55 19.04
C THR A 113 13.19 5.89 18.41
N GLY A 114 12.03 6.54 18.55
CA GLY A 114 10.72 5.97 18.28
C GLY A 114 10.27 5.93 16.81
N TYR A 115 11.01 6.52 15.86
CA TYR A 115 10.59 6.47 14.46
C TYR A 115 11.18 5.25 13.75
N MET A 116 10.31 4.42 13.18
CA MET A 116 10.69 3.12 12.62
C MET A 116 10.23 2.98 11.18
N CYS A 117 11.16 2.64 10.28
CA CYS A 117 10.85 2.09 8.95
C CYS A 117 10.28 0.66 9.05
N THR A 118 9.33 0.42 9.96
CA THR A 118 8.74 -0.90 10.23
C THR A 118 7.46 -1.17 9.47
N THR A 119 6.80 -0.12 8.98
CA THR A 119 5.49 -0.22 8.32
C THR A 119 5.52 -1.10 7.06
N TYR A 120 6.72 -1.34 6.52
CA TYR A 120 6.95 -2.03 5.26
C TYR A 120 7.11 -3.57 5.35
N ILE A 121 7.41 -4.10 6.55
CA ILE A 121 8.05 -5.42 6.70
C ILE A 121 7.09 -6.61 6.44
N ASN A 122 5.76 -6.38 6.37
CA ASN A 122 4.79 -7.48 6.39
C ASN A 122 4.31 -7.98 5.01
N ASN A 123 4.69 -7.36 3.90
CA ASN A 123 4.16 -7.75 2.59
C ASN A 123 5.18 -8.51 1.74
N THR A 124 4.99 -9.83 1.64
CA THR A 124 5.75 -10.77 0.79
C THR A 124 5.68 -10.45 -0.72
N ILE A 125 4.81 -9.51 -1.13
CA ILE A 125 4.44 -9.19 -2.53
C ILE A 125 5.49 -8.28 -3.22
N LEU A 126 6.64 -8.09 -2.59
CA LEU A 126 7.45 -6.92 -2.86
C LEU A 126 8.43 -7.06 -4.05
N TYR A 127 8.87 -8.28 -4.35
CA TYR A 127 9.92 -8.52 -5.36
C TYR A 127 9.48 -8.22 -6.79
N ASP A 128 8.28 -8.61 -7.19
CA ASP A 128 7.76 -8.30 -8.54
C ASP A 128 7.33 -6.83 -8.66
N GLN A 129 7.13 -6.17 -7.53
CA GLN A 129 6.64 -4.80 -7.46
C GLN A 129 7.78 -3.79 -7.46
N ILE A 130 8.95 -4.13 -6.91
CA ILE A 130 10.06 -3.19 -6.83
C ILE A 130 10.68 -2.89 -8.20
N ASP A 131 10.60 -3.82 -9.15
CA ASP A 131 10.98 -3.54 -10.54
C ASP A 131 10.05 -2.48 -11.17
N LYS A 132 8.76 -2.48 -10.81
CA LYS A 132 7.83 -1.41 -11.24
C LYS A 132 8.22 -0.07 -10.61
N VAL A 133 8.60 -0.07 -9.34
CA VAL A 133 9.10 1.14 -8.66
C VAL A 133 10.36 1.67 -9.35
N LYS A 134 11.29 0.80 -9.74
CA LYS A 134 12.46 1.16 -10.54
C LYS A 134 12.06 1.88 -11.83
N TYR A 135 11.21 1.25 -12.65
CA TYR A 135 10.79 1.85 -13.91
C TYR A 135 10.09 3.19 -13.72
N MET A 136 9.22 3.30 -12.70
CA MET A 136 8.56 4.57 -12.40
C MET A 136 9.53 5.64 -11.92
N TYR A 137 10.54 5.27 -11.13
CA TYR A 137 11.56 6.22 -10.70
C TYR A 137 12.46 6.68 -11.86
N GLU A 138 12.85 5.78 -12.76
CA GLU A 138 13.59 6.13 -13.98
C GLU A 138 12.76 7.05 -14.91
N ILE A 139 11.46 6.74 -15.08
CA ILE A 139 10.51 7.63 -15.78
C ILE A 139 10.46 8.98 -15.08
N TYR A 140 10.28 9.02 -13.77
CA TYR A 140 10.22 10.26 -13.01
C TYR A 140 11.49 11.10 -13.20
N LYS A 141 12.68 10.48 -13.11
CA LYS A 141 13.95 11.17 -13.42
C LYS A 141 13.91 11.79 -14.81
N CYS A 142 13.54 11.03 -15.84
CA CYS A 142 13.44 11.54 -17.22
C CYS A 142 12.48 12.73 -17.35
N LEU A 143 11.38 12.75 -16.59
CA LEU A 143 10.35 13.79 -16.67
C LEU A 143 10.73 15.04 -15.87
N ASP A 144 11.27 14.88 -14.67
CA ASP A 144 11.69 15.94 -13.73
C ASP A 144 12.79 16.83 -14.34
N ILE A 145 13.67 16.24 -15.15
CA ILE A 145 14.71 16.96 -15.91
C ILE A 145 14.11 17.96 -16.91
N ARG A 146 12.87 17.76 -17.36
CA ARG A 146 12.22 18.63 -18.34
C ARG A 146 11.56 19.86 -17.71
N GLU A 147 11.23 19.83 -16.42
CA GLU A 147 10.75 21.03 -15.71
C GLU A 147 11.90 22.01 -15.41
N LEU A 148 13.14 21.53 -15.43
CA LEU A 148 14.35 22.31 -15.27
C LEU A 148 15.00 22.54 -16.63
N GLU A 149 14.56 23.58 -17.35
CA GLU A 149 15.01 24.00 -18.71
C GLU A 149 16.53 24.15 -18.96
N ASN A 150 17.42 23.75 -18.04
CA ASN A 150 18.86 23.99 -18.16
C ASN A 150 19.81 22.86 -17.72
N LYS A 151 19.37 21.61 -17.52
CA LYS A 151 20.31 20.50 -17.27
C LYS A 151 20.50 19.61 -18.48
N LYS A 152 21.59 19.89 -19.21
CA LYS A 152 22.28 18.94 -20.08
C LYS A 152 22.55 17.63 -19.32
N ASN A 153 22.41 16.53 -20.05
CA ASN A 153 22.88 15.17 -19.74
C ASN A 153 21.98 14.31 -18.84
N VAL A 154 20.78 13.97 -19.31
CA VAL A 154 20.36 12.57 -19.19
C VAL A 154 20.27 12.00 -20.58
N ASP A 155 21.47 11.71 -21.07
CA ASP A 155 21.74 11.09 -22.35
C ASP A 155 21.54 9.57 -22.21
N THR A 156 20.33 9.18 -21.79
CA THR A 156 19.95 7.76 -21.83
C THR A 156 19.02 7.58 -23.01
N ILE A 157 19.35 6.60 -23.85
CA ILE A 157 18.51 6.12 -24.96
C ILE A 157 17.07 5.87 -24.47
N PHE A 158 16.92 5.45 -23.22
CA PHE A 158 15.64 5.28 -22.54
C PHE A 158 14.84 6.58 -22.41
N CYS A 159 15.41 7.66 -21.84
CA CYS A 159 14.68 8.92 -21.69
C CYS A 159 14.30 9.52 -23.04
N GLN A 160 15.18 9.44 -24.04
CA GLN A 160 14.87 9.89 -25.40
C GLN A 160 13.71 9.10 -26.00
N ALA A 161 13.74 7.77 -25.92
CA ALA A 161 12.66 6.92 -26.43
C ALA A 161 11.32 7.19 -25.71
N LEU A 162 11.35 7.44 -24.40
CA LEU A 162 10.17 7.81 -23.62
C LEU A 162 9.60 9.16 -24.09
N VAL A 163 10.45 10.17 -24.27
CA VAL A 163 10.05 11.49 -24.77
C VAL A 163 9.48 11.39 -26.18
N ASP A 164 10.12 10.64 -27.07
CA ASP A 164 9.63 10.42 -28.43
C ASP A 164 8.26 9.75 -28.44
N LYS A 165 8.02 8.79 -27.54
CA LYS A 165 6.70 8.17 -27.37
C LYS A 165 5.64 9.12 -26.83
N ILE A 166 5.99 9.95 -25.84
CA ILE A 166 5.08 10.98 -25.31
C ILE A 166 4.73 11.98 -26.43
N ASN A 167 5.72 12.44 -27.20
CA ASN A 167 5.52 13.36 -28.31
C ASN A 167 4.67 12.73 -29.42
N GLN A 168 4.91 11.46 -29.78
CA GLN A 168 4.10 10.73 -30.74
C GLN A 168 2.64 10.60 -30.29
N TYR A 169 2.40 10.31 -29.01
CA TYR A 169 1.05 10.25 -28.43
C TYR A 169 0.35 11.62 -28.46
N ASN A 170 1.04 12.67 -28.02
CA ASN A 170 0.53 14.03 -28.02
C ASN A 170 0.21 14.53 -29.45
N GLN A 171 1.05 14.19 -30.44
CA GLN A 171 0.81 14.53 -31.84
C GLN A 171 -0.42 13.78 -32.39
N LYS A 172 -0.56 12.48 -32.10
CA LYS A 172 -1.77 11.72 -32.46
C LYS A 172 -3.02 12.34 -31.85
N ASN A 173 -2.99 12.71 -30.58
CA ASN A 173 -4.15 13.28 -29.90
C ASN A 173 -4.48 14.71 -30.36
N ARG A 174 -3.49 15.55 -30.65
CA ARG A 174 -3.71 16.86 -31.29
C ARG A 174 -4.38 16.73 -32.65
N ASN A 175 -4.00 15.70 -33.43
CA ASN A 175 -4.61 15.43 -34.73
C ASN A 175 -6.01 14.80 -34.63
N VAL A 176 -6.40 14.28 -33.46
CA VAL A 176 -7.76 13.77 -33.18
C VAL A 176 -8.71 14.91 -32.78
N GLU A 177 -8.20 16.11 -32.47
CA GLU A 177 -9.02 17.22 -31.97
C GLU A 177 -9.62 18.16 -33.04
N ILE A 178 -9.59 17.79 -34.33
CA ILE A 178 -10.40 18.48 -35.37
C ILE A 178 -11.00 17.48 -36.36
N GLU A 179 -11.54 16.38 -35.87
CA GLU A 179 -12.79 15.89 -36.46
C GLU A 179 -13.86 16.28 -35.45
N PHE A 180 -14.40 17.49 -35.61
CA PHE A 180 -15.74 17.80 -35.11
C PHE A 180 -16.67 16.82 -35.82
N ARG A 181 -16.72 15.56 -35.37
CA ARG A 181 -17.95 14.82 -35.52
C ARG A 181 -18.92 15.68 -34.76
N GLU A 182 -19.84 16.30 -35.50
CA GLU A 182 -21.19 16.46 -35.03
C GLU A 182 -21.57 15.10 -34.44
N GLN A 183 -21.31 14.93 -33.14
CA GLN A 183 -22.08 14.03 -32.35
C GLN A 183 -23.46 14.65 -32.45
N GLU A 184 -24.25 14.16 -33.41
CA GLU A 184 -25.68 14.02 -33.21
C GLU A 184 -25.82 13.70 -31.72
N ILE A 185 -26.41 14.64 -31.00
CA ILE A 185 -26.71 14.49 -29.59
C ILE A 185 -27.53 13.21 -29.56
N ILE A 186 -26.89 12.07 -29.26
CA ILE A 186 -27.58 10.83 -29.02
C ILE A 186 -28.30 11.11 -27.73
N GLN A 187 -29.56 11.46 -27.94
CA GLN A 187 -30.58 11.75 -26.98
C GLN A 187 -30.36 10.84 -25.77
N THR A 188 -30.09 11.49 -24.64
CA THR A 188 -29.92 10.89 -23.32
C THR A 188 -30.80 9.66 -23.18
N CYS A 189 -30.17 8.51 -22.94
CA CYS A 189 -30.86 7.30 -22.56
C CYS A 189 -31.93 7.66 -21.53
N LYS A 190 -33.20 7.43 -21.90
CA LYS A 190 -34.35 7.46 -20.99
C LYS A 190 -34.06 6.46 -19.87
N ASN A 191 -33.41 6.92 -18.81
CA ASN A 191 -33.33 6.15 -17.59
C ASN A 191 -34.76 6.01 -17.09
N ASN A 192 -35.25 4.77 -17.04
CA ASN A 192 -36.56 4.45 -16.49
C ASN A 192 -36.57 4.94 -15.03
N ILE A 193 -37.17 6.11 -14.79
CA ILE A 193 -37.33 6.76 -13.49
C ILE A 193 -37.88 5.76 -12.44
N GLY A 194 -38.70 4.79 -12.88
CA GLY A 194 -39.19 3.71 -12.03
C GLY A 194 -38.10 2.86 -11.36
N SER A 195 -36.99 2.58 -12.05
CA SER A 195 -35.89 1.77 -11.50
C SER A 195 -35.09 2.53 -10.43
N ALA A 196 -34.89 3.84 -10.61
CA ALA A 196 -34.18 4.68 -9.65
C ALA A 196 -34.98 4.88 -8.36
N ILE A 197 -36.32 4.84 -8.43
CA ILE A 197 -37.21 4.97 -7.27
C ILE A 197 -37.46 3.61 -6.58
N ALA A 198 -37.52 2.50 -7.33
CA ALA A 198 -37.81 1.18 -6.76
C ALA A 198 -36.72 0.67 -5.80
N ILE A 199 -35.44 0.90 -6.14
CA ILE A 199 -34.30 0.44 -5.33
C ILE A 199 -34.31 1.01 -3.90
N PRO A 200 -34.40 2.35 -3.67
CA PRO A 200 -34.39 2.90 -2.32
C PRO A 200 -35.63 2.48 -1.50
N ILE A 201 -36.80 2.30 -2.13
CA ILE A 201 -38.00 1.80 -1.45
C ILE A 201 -37.78 0.36 -0.97
N LEU A 202 -37.21 -0.50 -1.83
CA LEU A 202 -36.97 -1.91 -1.49
C LEU A 202 -35.94 -2.05 -0.37
N ILE A 203 -34.87 -1.25 -0.38
CA ILE A 203 -33.87 -1.21 0.70
C ILE A 203 -34.51 -0.74 2.02
N SER A 204 -35.33 0.32 1.97
CA SER A 204 -36.03 0.84 3.15
C SER A 204 -36.95 -0.21 3.78
N LEU A 205 -37.72 -0.94 2.97
CA LEU A 205 -38.59 -2.03 3.44
C LEU A 205 -37.81 -3.17 4.10
N ILE A 206 -36.67 -3.58 3.54
CA ILE A 206 -35.80 -4.61 4.13
C ILE A 206 -35.29 -4.16 5.50
N ILE A 207 -34.80 -2.92 5.62
CA ILE A 207 -34.30 -2.39 6.89
C ILE A 207 -35.41 -2.34 7.94
N SER A 208 -36.61 -1.85 7.57
CA SER A 208 -37.77 -1.84 8.47
C SER A 208 -38.17 -3.25 8.94
N LEU A 209 -38.14 -4.24 8.04
CA LEU A 209 -38.44 -5.63 8.38
C LEU A 209 -37.43 -6.21 9.37
N LEU A 210 -36.13 -5.99 9.14
CA LEU A 210 -35.07 -6.46 10.04
C LEU A 210 -35.19 -5.84 11.44
N LEU A 211 -35.47 -4.53 11.52
CA LEU A 211 -35.69 -3.83 12.78
C LEU A 211 -36.93 -4.37 13.52
N TYR A 212 -38.01 -4.66 12.80
CA TYR A 212 -39.21 -5.27 13.37
C TYR A 212 -38.94 -6.66 13.96
N ILE A 213 -38.22 -7.52 13.22
CA ILE A 213 -37.82 -8.85 13.70
C ILE A 213 -36.96 -8.72 14.96
N ALA A 214 -35.95 -7.85 14.94
CA ALA A 214 -35.08 -7.60 16.09
C ALA A 214 -35.87 -7.12 17.32
N TYR A 215 -36.84 -6.23 17.13
CA TYR A 215 -37.73 -5.75 18.18
C TYR A 215 -38.59 -6.88 18.77
N LYS A 216 -39.21 -7.71 17.92
CA LYS A 216 -40.04 -8.85 18.33
C LYS A 216 -39.23 -9.88 19.13
N VAL A 217 -38.03 -10.21 18.65
CA VAL A 217 -37.11 -11.13 19.35
C VAL A 217 -36.69 -10.56 20.70
N ASN A 218 -36.33 -9.28 20.77
CA ASN A 218 -35.94 -8.63 22.02
C ASN A 218 -37.09 -8.63 23.05
N ASN A 219 -38.32 -8.34 22.62
CA ASN A 219 -39.50 -8.41 23.49
C ASN A 219 -39.80 -9.83 23.97
N TYR A 220 -39.63 -10.83 23.10
CA TYR A 220 -39.80 -12.24 23.48
C TYR A 220 -38.75 -12.67 24.52
N ILE A 221 -37.48 -12.29 24.31
CA ILE A 221 -36.40 -12.54 25.26
C ILE A 221 -36.67 -11.83 26.59
N LYS A 222 -37.11 -10.56 26.59
CA LYS A 222 -37.45 -9.83 27.82
C LYS A 222 -38.58 -10.50 28.61
N LYS A 223 -39.68 -10.91 27.94
CA LYS A 223 -40.79 -11.62 28.58
C LYS A 223 -40.34 -12.96 29.17
N LYS A 224 -39.48 -13.70 28.45
CA LYS A 224 -38.91 -14.94 28.98
C LYS A 224 -37.89 -14.66 30.09
N LYS A 225 -37.01 -13.66 30.04
CA LYS A 225 -36.01 -13.41 31.09
C LYS A 225 -36.60 -13.29 32.51
N ILE A 226 -37.84 -12.82 32.66
CA ILE A 226 -38.57 -12.78 33.94
C ILE A 226 -38.93 -14.20 34.46
N ARG A 227 -39.17 -15.16 33.56
CA ARG A 227 -39.59 -16.54 33.86
C ARG A 227 -38.42 -17.52 34.07
N TRP A 228 -37.20 -17.20 33.64
CA TRP A 228 -36.07 -18.14 33.57
C TRP A 228 -34.96 -17.91 34.62
N LYS A 229 -35.23 -17.13 35.69
CA LYS A 229 -34.28 -16.98 36.81
C LYS A 229 -34.00 -18.29 37.60
N ASN A 230 -34.71 -19.40 37.31
CA ASN A 230 -34.66 -20.64 38.10
C ASN A 230 -34.24 -21.93 37.34
N LEU A 231 -33.65 -21.87 36.14
CA LEU A 231 -33.27 -23.09 35.39
C LEU A 231 -31.82 -23.07 34.88
N ASN A 232 -31.13 -24.21 35.05
CA ASN A 232 -29.70 -24.42 34.80
C ASN A 232 -29.30 -24.23 33.33
N ASN A 233 -28.14 -23.59 33.10
CA ASN A 233 -27.77 -22.91 31.85
C ASN A 233 -27.51 -23.78 30.60
N SER A 234 -27.32 -25.10 30.69
CA SER A 234 -26.93 -25.92 29.53
C SER A 234 -28.12 -26.36 28.67
N ALA A 235 -29.23 -26.80 29.28
CA ALA A 235 -30.45 -27.16 28.55
C ALA A 235 -31.11 -25.96 27.86
N LEU A 236 -30.88 -24.76 28.39
CA LEU A 236 -31.44 -23.51 27.90
C LEU A 236 -30.94 -23.15 26.49
N ARG A 237 -29.65 -23.38 26.20
CA ARG A 237 -29.06 -22.99 24.91
C ARG A 237 -29.65 -23.77 23.74
N HIS A 238 -29.85 -25.09 23.90
CA HIS A 238 -30.43 -25.91 22.85
C HIS A 238 -31.91 -25.58 22.58
N VAL A 239 -32.69 -25.32 23.62
CA VAL A 239 -34.09 -24.92 23.46
C VAL A 239 -34.21 -23.55 22.79
N ILE A 240 -33.33 -22.60 23.11
CA ILE A 240 -33.33 -21.27 22.48
C ILE A 240 -33.01 -21.37 20.98
N ILE A 241 -31.96 -22.10 20.61
CA ILE A 241 -31.57 -22.26 19.19
C ILE A 241 -32.70 -22.93 18.39
N TYR A 242 -33.30 -24.00 18.94
CA TYR A 242 -34.40 -24.71 18.28
C TYR A 242 -35.67 -23.85 18.14
N THR A 243 -35.98 -23.03 19.15
CA THR A 243 -37.14 -22.12 19.11
C THR A 243 -36.92 -21.00 18.09
N ILE A 244 -35.71 -20.43 18.03
CA ILE A 244 -35.36 -19.40 17.03
C ILE A 244 -35.45 -19.98 15.62
N TYR A 245 -34.92 -21.18 15.41
CA TYR A 245 -35.00 -21.86 14.12
C TYR A 245 -36.45 -22.08 13.66
N ASN A 246 -37.33 -22.56 14.55
CA ASN A 246 -38.73 -22.80 14.19
C ASN A 246 -39.53 -21.52 13.92
N ILE A 247 -39.24 -20.43 14.65
CA ILE A 247 -39.88 -19.13 14.38
C ILE A 247 -39.44 -18.58 13.03
N ILE A 248 -38.13 -18.64 12.73
CA ILE A 248 -37.60 -18.21 11.44
C ILE A 248 -38.18 -19.07 10.32
N TYR A 249 -38.25 -20.38 10.50
CA TYR A 249 -38.78 -21.30 9.51
C TYR A 249 -40.28 -21.10 9.26
N SER A 250 -41.12 -20.96 10.30
CA SER A 250 -42.55 -20.76 10.11
C SER A 250 -42.88 -19.40 9.49
N ASP A 251 -42.18 -18.34 9.90
CA ASP A 251 -42.41 -17.01 9.34
C ASP A 251 -41.88 -16.93 7.89
N PHE A 252 -40.80 -17.64 7.55
CA PHE A 252 -40.30 -17.73 6.17
C PHE A 252 -41.26 -18.50 5.26
N VAL A 253 -41.78 -19.66 5.70
CA VAL A 253 -42.73 -20.47 4.93
C VAL A 253 -44.05 -19.72 4.71
N ASN A 254 -44.55 -19.00 5.72
CA ASN A 254 -45.78 -18.21 5.58
C ASN A 254 -45.61 -16.98 4.67
N SER A 255 -44.41 -16.39 4.63
CA SER A 255 -44.13 -15.23 3.77
C SER A 255 -44.04 -15.62 2.29
N ILE A 256 -43.62 -16.85 1.97
CA ILE A 256 -43.61 -17.39 0.60
C ILE A 256 -45.02 -17.71 0.09
N PHE A 257 -45.97 -18.01 0.99
CA PHE A 257 -47.33 -18.42 0.60
C PHE A 257 -48.31 -17.24 0.38
N ILE A 258 -47.88 -16.01 0.67
CA ILE A 258 -48.72 -14.78 0.57
C ILE A 258 -48.27 -13.87 -0.59
N MET A 259 -47.21 -14.24 -1.32
CA MET A 259 -46.80 -13.60 -2.59
C MET A 259 -47.21 -14.45 -3.78
#